data_AF-B1CBC1-F1
#
_entry.id   AF-B1CBC1-F1
#
_cell.length_a   1.000
_cell.length_b   1.000
_cell.length_c   1.000
_cell.angle_alpha   90.00
_cell.angle_beta   90.00
_cell.angle_gamma   90.00
#
_symmetry.space_group_name_H-M   'P 1'
#
loop_
_entity.id
_entity.type
_entity.pdbx_description
1 polymer ?
#
loop_
_entity_poly.entity_id
_entity_poly.type
_entity_poly.pdbx_seq_one_letter_code
_entity_poly.pdbx_strand_id
1 'polypeptide(L)'
;MALTPTKFIPNEMKTSIVKIYNYDNNNLIGTLYNPYLKVEKKFLSTFNLLNLIEQTMDDMDYPQAINECRTFVDNKENKEELSIEELKEKEILATFNIKVLFRQNATWQGSIVWVEDNTVSQFRSVYELLVLMDSVLK
;
A
#
# COMPACT_ATOMS: atom_id res chain seq x y z
N MET A 1 -6.64 -22.80 24.15
CA MET A 1 -6.33 -21.97 22.97
C MET A 1 -7.02 -20.63 23.20
N ALA A 2 -6.28 -19.63 23.65
CA ALA A 2 -6.86 -18.31 23.95
C ALA A 2 -6.99 -17.55 22.62
N LEU A 3 -8.22 -17.22 22.23
CA LEU A 3 -8.48 -16.27 21.16
C LEU A 3 -8.04 -14.90 21.69
N THR A 4 -6.91 -14.40 21.20
CA THR A 4 -6.52 -13.01 21.43
C THR A 4 -7.65 -12.10 20.94
N PRO A 5 -8.08 -11.09 21.73
CA PRO A 5 -9.14 -10.21 21.30
C PRO A 5 -8.67 -9.48 20.05
N THR A 6 -9.37 -9.71 18.94
CA THR A 6 -9.11 -9.04 17.66
C THR A 6 -9.19 -7.54 17.92
N LYS A 7 -8.07 -6.82 17.82
CA LYS A 7 -8.07 -5.36 17.93
C LYS A 7 -9.06 -4.84 16.89
N PHE A 8 -10.10 -4.14 17.34
CA PHE A 8 -11.06 -3.53 16.44
C PHE A 8 -10.38 -2.39 15.70
N ILE A 9 -10.16 -2.55 14.39
CA ILE A 9 -9.64 -1.49 13.54
C ILE A 9 -10.82 -0.84 12.81
N PRO A 10 -11.07 0.47 13.02
CA PRO A 10 -12.05 1.23 12.27
C PRO A 10 -11.85 1.08 10.75
N ASN A 11 -12.94 1.09 10.00
CA ASN A 11 -12.88 0.89 8.55
C ASN A 11 -12.02 1.96 7.84
N GLU A 12 -11.99 3.17 8.37
CA GLU A 12 -11.18 4.29 7.87
C GLU A 12 -9.67 3.99 7.95
N MET A 13 -9.22 3.35 9.02
CA MET A 13 -7.81 2.98 9.22
C MET A 13 -7.36 1.85 8.28
N LYS A 14 -8.29 1.14 7.64
CA LYS A 14 -8.00 0.07 6.68
C LYS A 14 -7.71 0.57 5.27
N THR A 15 -7.89 1.88 5.04
CA THR A 15 -7.73 2.49 3.72
C THR A 15 -6.43 3.26 3.68
N SER A 16 -5.57 2.86 2.76
CA SER A 16 -4.34 3.55 2.42
C SER A 16 -4.59 4.52 1.27
N ILE A 17 -4.33 5.80 1.50
CA ILE A 17 -4.43 6.86 0.51
C ILE A 17 -3.07 7.00 -0.17
N VAL A 18 -3.02 6.78 -1.47
CA VAL A 18 -1.80 6.85 -2.28
C VAL A 18 -1.93 7.99 -3.27
N LYS A 19 -1.04 8.98 -3.19
CA LYS A 19 -0.93 10.06 -4.16
C LYS A 19 0.25 9.79 -5.08
N ILE A 20 0.02 9.88 -6.39
CA ILE A 20 1.06 9.69 -7.40
C ILE A 20 1.49 11.07 -7.92
N TYR A 21 2.80 11.33 -7.89
CA TYR A 21 3.40 12.58 -8.40
C TYR A 21 4.14 12.38 -9.71
N ASN A 22 4.64 11.17 -9.97
CA ASN A 22 5.32 10.87 -11.21
C ASN A 22 5.08 9.41 -11.60
N TYR A 23 4.97 9.18 -12.90
CA TYR A 23 4.83 7.86 -13.49
C TYR A 23 5.74 7.75 -14.71
N ASP A 24 6.75 6.88 -14.64
CA ASP A 24 7.66 6.60 -15.76
C ASP A 24 7.99 5.10 -15.81
N ASN A 25 7.91 4.49 -16.99
CA ASN A 25 8.29 3.08 -17.20
C ASN A 25 7.72 2.09 -16.15
N ASN A 26 6.44 2.22 -15.80
CA ASN A 26 5.74 1.43 -14.77
C ASN A 26 6.26 1.63 -13.33
N ASN A 27 7.08 2.67 -13.11
CA ASN A 27 7.56 3.05 -11.80
C ASN A 27 6.74 4.21 -11.22
N LEU A 28 6.15 3.95 -10.06
CA LEU A 28 5.32 4.90 -9.32
C LEU A 28 6.17 5.66 -8.30
N ILE A 29 6.06 6.99 -8.30
CA ILE A 29 6.66 7.86 -7.28
C ILE A 29 5.54 8.68 -6.65
N GLY A 30 5.52 8.72 -5.32
CA GLY A 30 4.36 9.22 -4.62
C GLY A 30 4.50 9.28 -3.11
N THR A 31 3.37 9.53 -2.46
CA THR A 31 3.21 9.43 -1.03
C THR A 31 2.08 8.48 -0.66
N LEU A 32 2.25 7.79 0.45
CA LEU A 32 1.29 6.92 1.09
C LEU A 32 0.92 7.53 2.44
N TYR A 33 -0.36 7.83 2.62
CA TYR A 33 -0.93 8.17 3.92
C TYR A 33 -1.88 7.07 4.35
N ASN A 34 -1.75 6.63 5.60
CA ASN A 34 -2.74 5.75 6.23
C ASN A 34 -3.16 6.39 7.56
N PRO A 35 -4.47 6.50 7.87
CA PRO A 35 -4.94 7.07 9.14
C PRO A 35 -4.36 6.40 10.39
N TYR A 36 -3.96 5.13 10.30
CA TYR A 36 -3.25 4.43 11.37
C TYR A 36 -1.83 4.96 11.60
N LEU A 37 -1.08 5.22 10.52
CA LEU A 37 0.29 5.74 10.60
C LEU A 37 0.35 7.18 11.10
N LYS A 38 -0.71 7.97 10.84
CA LYS A 38 -0.80 9.43 11.10
C LYS A 38 0.30 10.28 10.44
N VAL A 39 1.21 9.65 9.71
CA VAL A 39 2.34 10.24 8.98
C VAL A 39 2.25 9.81 7.52
N GLU A 40 2.48 10.76 6.62
CA GLU A 40 2.59 10.51 5.19
C GLU A 40 4.00 10.00 4.87
N LYS A 41 4.12 8.77 4.36
CA LYS A 41 5.39 8.14 3.98
C LYS A 41 5.60 8.31 2.48
N LYS A 42 6.79 8.75 2.08
CA LYS A 42 7.16 8.86 0.65
C LYS A 42 7.62 7.52 0.10
N PHE A 43 7.40 7.29 -1.18
CA PHE A 43 8.00 6.19 -1.93
C PHE A 43 8.57 6.67 -3.26
N LEU A 44 9.72 6.11 -3.64
CA LEU A 44 10.43 6.42 -4.88
C LEU A 44 10.30 5.32 -5.94
N SER A 45 9.64 4.22 -5.60
CA SER A 45 9.39 3.15 -6.56
C SER A 45 8.10 2.39 -6.25
N THR A 46 7.60 1.68 -7.27
CA THR A 46 6.47 0.76 -7.14
C THR A 46 6.74 -0.30 -6.06
N PHE A 47 7.97 -0.82 -5.98
CA PHE A 47 8.32 -1.80 -4.95
C PHE A 47 8.33 -1.19 -3.53
N ASN A 48 8.81 0.05 -3.38
CA ASN A 48 8.73 0.76 -2.10
C ASN A 48 7.27 0.97 -1.67
N LEU A 49 6.38 1.33 -2.60
CA LEU A 49 4.94 1.44 -2.31
C LEU A 49 4.38 0.11 -1.77
N LEU A 50 4.68 -1.00 -2.44
CA LEU A 50 4.21 -2.32 -2.01
C LEU A 50 4.75 -2.67 -0.62
N ASN A 51 6.05 -2.47 -0.37
CA ASN A 51 6.64 -2.71 0.94
C ASN A 51 6.04 -1.81 2.03
N LEU A 52 5.75 -0.55 1.73
CA LEU A 52 5.11 0.35 2.69
C LEU A 52 3.70 -0.09 3.04
N ILE A 53 2.92 -0.57 2.07
CA ILE A 53 1.58 -1.11 2.34
C ILE A 53 1.69 -2.41 3.16
N GLU A 54 2.61 -3.32 2.83
CA GLU A 54 2.88 -4.52 3.66
C GLU A 54 3.20 -4.13 5.11
N GLN A 55 4.20 -3.27 5.30
CA GLN A 55 4.63 -2.83 6.62
C GLN A 55 3.49 -2.17 7.40
N THR A 56 2.66 -1.37 6.73
CA THR A 56 1.51 -0.73 7.37
C THR A 56 0.50 -1.77 7.86
N MET A 57 0.25 -2.83 7.07
CA MET A 57 -0.64 -3.93 7.47
C MET A 57 -0.05 -4.77 8.61
N ASP A 58 1.26 -5.02 8.58
CA ASP A 58 1.97 -5.73 9.65
C ASP A 58 1.98 -4.92 10.96
N ASP A 59 2.21 -3.60 10.89
CA ASP A 59 2.17 -2.68 12.04
C ASP A 59 0.75 -2.56 12.63
N MET A 60 -0.28 -2.66 11.78
CA MET A 60 -1.70 -2.71 12.19
C MET A 60 -2.11 -4.09 12.73
N ASP A 61 -1.33 -5.14 12.46
CA ASP A 61 -1.75 -6.54 12.61
C ASP A 61 -3.07 -6.84 11.86
N TYR A 62 -3.26 -6.22 10.68
CA TYR A 62 -4.47 -6.34 9.87
C TYR A 62 -4.31 -5.84 8.41
N PRO A 63 -4.86 -6.56 7.42
CA PRO A 63 -5.25 -7.97 7.50
C PRO A 63 -4.01 -8.82 7.82
N GLN A 64 -4.19 -9.86 8.64
CA GLN A 64 -3.08 -10.74 9.00
C GLN A 64 -2.63 -11.54 7.77
N ALA A 65 -1.32 -11.65 7.59
CA ALA A 65 -0.75 -12.55 6.60
C ALA A 65 -1.06 -13.99 7.00
N ILE A 66 -1.66 -14.77 6.10
CA ILE A 66 -1.87 -16.21 6.33
C ILE A 66 -0.55 -16.98 6.12
N ASN A 67 0.29 -16.49 5.23
CA ASN A 67 1.56 -17.12 4.87
C ASN A 67 2.72 -16.26 5.36
N GLU A 68 3.76 -16.90 5.87
CA GLU A 68 5.04 -16.24 6.12
C GLU A 68 5.76 -15.93 4.80
N CYS A 69 6.46 -14.79 4.75
CA CYS A 69 7.31 -14.44 3.62
C CYS A 69 8.46 -15.44 3.52
N ARG A 70 8.57 -16.15 2.39
CA ARG A 70 9.76 -16.93 2.09
C ARG A 70 10.88 -15.97 1.73
N THR A 71 11.99 -16.06 2.44
CA THR A 71 13.19 -15.27 2.17
C THR A 71 14.29 -16.16 1.62
N PHE A 72 15.07 -15.65 0.67
CA PHE A 72 16.29 -16.32 0.21
C PHE A 72 17.48 -16.05 1.14
N VAL A 73 17.38 -14.99 1.95
CA VAL A 73 18.38 -14.55 2.91
C VAL A 73 17.65 -14.24 4.22
N ASP A 74 18.20 -14.69 5.34
CA ASP A 74 17.67 -14.41 6.67
C ASP A 74 17.96 -12.94 7.02
N ASN A 75 17.06 -12.05 6.60
CA ASN A 75 17.25 -10.61 6.73
C ASN A 75 16.77 -10.16 8.12
N LYS A 76 17.67 -10.21 9.12
CA LYS A 76 17.48 -9.47 10.37
C LYS A 76 17.64 -7.98 10.07
N GLU A 77 16.52 -7.35 9.76
CA GLU A 77 16.27 -5.91 9.77
C GLU A 77 17.29 -5.03 9.03
N ASN A 78 16.93 -4.60 7.82
CA ASN A 78 17.19 -3.23 7.41
C ASN A 78 15.84 -2.60 7.05
N LYS A 79 15.16 -2.07 8.07
CA LYS A 79 14.14 -1.05 7.85
C LYS A 79 14.89 0.18 7.38
N GLU A 80 15.14 0.27 6.08
CA GLU A 80 15.61 1.51 5.47
C GLU A 80 14.52 2.56 5.69
N GLU A 81 14.67 3.34 6.76
CA GLU A 81 14.05 4.65 6.86
C GLU A 81 14.68 5.49 5.75
N LEU A 82 14.00 5.52 4.61
CA LEU A 82 14.32 6.43 3.53
C LEU A 82 14.09 7.85 4.05
N SER A 83 15.13 8.43 4.66
CA SER A 83 15.29 9.86 4.85
C SER A 83 15.37 10.47 3.46
N ILE A 84 14.28 11.10 3.01
CA ILE A 84 14.27 11.80 1.73
C ILE A 84 13.67 13.19 1.94
N GLU A 85 14.58 14.16 1.92
CA GLU A 85 14.35 15.57 1.74
C GLU A 85 13.31 15.84 0.63
N GLU A 86 12.35 16.70 0.94
CA GLU A 86 11.56 17.53 0.02
C GLU A 86 11.11 16.90 -1.33
N LEU A 87 9.99 16.15 -1.32
CA LEU A 87 9.12 16.12 -2.50
C LEU A 87 8.37 17.45 -2.46
N LYS A 88 9.00 18.52 -2.95
CA LYS A 88 8.36 19.82 -3.12
C LYS A 88 7.22 19.66 -4.13
N GLU A 89 6.05 20.16 -3.73
CA GLU A 89 4.85 20.51 -4.52
C GLU A 89 4.93 20.11 -6.00
N LYS A 90 4.85 18.80 -6.28
CA LYS A 90 4.56 18.31 -7.61
C LYS A 90 3.06 18.16 -7.75
N GLU A 91 2.57 18.42 -8.97
CA GLU A 91 1.19 18.15 -9.34
C GLU A 91 0.85 16.68 -9.06
N ILE A 92 -0.32 16.46 -8.48
CA ILE A 92 -0.82 15.12 -8.20
C ILE A 92 -1.43 14.59 -9.50
N LEU A 93 -0.85 13.53 -10.06
CA LEU A 93 -1.34 12.89 -11.28
C LEU A 93 -2.62 12.08 -11.02
N ALA A 94 -2.63 11.35 -9.91
CA ALA A 94 -3.78 10.56 -9.49
C ALA A 94 -3.73 10.26 -7.99
N THR A 95 -4.90 10.09 -7.40
CA THR A 95 -5.08 9.69 -6.00
C THR A 95 -5.87 8.40 -5.93
N PHE A 96 -5.31 7.40 -5.25
CA PHE A 96 -5.92 6.09 -5.07
C PHE A 96 -6.19 5.80 -3.61
N ASN A 97 -7.41 5.39 -3.29
CA ASN A 97 -7.74 4.79 -2.00
C ASN A 97 -7.68 3.27 -2.15
N ILE A 98 -6.68 2.66 -1.52
CA ILE A 98 -6.44 1.22 -1.58
C ILE A 98 -6.89 0.61 -0.26
N LYS A 99 -7.72 -0.42 -0.34
CA LYS A 99 -8.15 -1.20 0.80
C LYS A 99 -7.85 -2.67 0.55
N VAL A 100 -6.85 -3.19 1.24
CA VAL A 100 -6.55 -4.62 1.23
C VAL A 100 -7.49 -5.32 2.21
N LEU A 101 -8.22 -6.31 1.71
CA LEU A 101 -9.19 -7.10 2.49
C LEU A 101 -8.60 -8.43 2.93
N PHE A 102 -7.77 -9.06 2.09
CA PHE A 102 -7.22 -10.39 2.34
C PHE A 102 -5.76 -10.50 1.88
N ARG A 103 -4.96 -11.24 2.65
CA ARG A 103 -3.57 -11.62 2.34
C ARG A 103 -3.47 -13.16 2.29
N GLN A 104 -3.89 -13.73 1.17
CA GLN A 104 -3.92 -15.18 0.96
C GLN A 104 -3.19 -15.55 -0.34
N ASN A 105 -2.69 -16.78 -0.44
CA ASN A 105 -1.99 -17.27 -1.63
C ASN A 105 -0.77 -16.41 -2.04
N ALA A 106 -0.08 -15.81 -1.05
CA ALA A 106 1.06 -14.91 -1.27
C ALA A 106 0.72 -13.70 -2.18
N THR A 107 -0.51 -13.20 -2.11
CA THR A 107 -0.95 -11.98 -2.79
C THR A 107 -2.00 -11.22 -1.97
N TRP A 108 -2.28 -9.99 -2.38
CA TRP A 108 -3.37 -9.19 -1.84
C TRP A 108 -4.64 -9.28 -2.67
N GLN A 109 -5.76 -9.15 -1.99
CA GLN A 109 -7.09 -8.99 -2.60
C GLN A 109 -7.84 -7.87 -1.88
N GLY A 110 -8.59 -7.08 -2.63
CA GLY A 110 -9.28 -5.94 -2.07
C GLY A 110 -9.88 -5.01 -3.11
N SER A 111 -10.05 -3.75 -2.73
CA SER A 111 -10.63 -2.72 -3.58
C SER A 111 -9.71 -1.53 -3.73
N ILE A 112 -9.74 -0.91 -4.90
CA ILE A 112 -9.09 0.36 -5.21
C ILE A 112 -10.16 1.36 -5.68
N VAL A 113 -10.06 2.60 -5.23
CA VAL A 113 -10.88 3.71 -5.70
C VAL A 113 -9.97 4.77 -6.30
N TRP A 114 -10.22 5.15 -7.54
CA TRP A 114 -9.64 6.33 -8.15
C TRP A 114 -10.47 7.55 -7.72
N VAL A 115 -9.87 8.48 -6.97
CA VAL A 115 -10.61 9.55 -6.28
C VAL A 115 -11.13 10.59 -7.27
N GLU A 116 -10.35 10.92 -8.30
CA GLU A 116 -10.69 12.00 -9.23
C GLU A 116 -11.93 11.68 -10.10
N ASP A 117 -12.13 10.41 -10.46
CA ASP A 117 -13.29 9.93 -11.26
C ASP A 117 -14.32 9.15 -10.41
N ASN A 118 -14.06 8.99 -9.11
CA ASN A 118 -14.87 8.20 -8.17
C ASN A 118 -15.13 6.76 -8.65
N THR A 119 -14.19 6.20 -9.42
CA THR A 119 -14.30 4.86 -10.01
C THR A 119 -13.77 3.83 -9.02
N VAL A 120 -14.60 2.83 -8.70
CA VAL A 120 -14.28 1.74 -7.77
C VAL A 120 -14.03 0.47 -8.57
N SER A 121 -12.91 -0.20 -8.28
CA SER A 121 -12.58 -1.51 -8.83
C SER A 121 -12.14 -2.48 -7.75
N GLN A 122 -12.35 -3.78 -8.01
CA GLN A 122 -11.84 -4.85 -7.16
C GLN A 122 -10.56 -5.42 -7.80
N PHE A 123 -9.62 -5.85 -6.98
CA PHE A 123 -8.45 -6.58 -7.41
C PHE A 123 -8.32 -7.90 -6.65
N ARG A 124 -7.87 -8.93 -7.34
CA ARG A 124 -7.64 -10.30 -6.85
C ARG A 124 -6.16 -10.63 -6.74
N SER A 125 -5.29 -9.71 -7.17
CA SER A 125 -3.85 -9.84 -6.98
C SER A 125 -3.15 -8.48 -6.90
N VAL A 126 -1.93 -8.46 -6.35
CA VAL A 126 -1.06 -7.28 -6.39
C VAL A 126 -0.79 -6.85 -7.84
N TYR A 127 -0.63 -7.81 -8.75
CA TYR A 127 -0.43 -7.49 -10.16
C TYR A 127 -1.64 -6.78 -10.76
N GLU A 128 -2.85 -7.25 -10.48
CA GLU A 128 -4.09 -6.60 -10.93
C GLU A 128 -4.24 -5.19 -10.36
N LEU A 129 -3.86 -4.98 -9.09
CA LEU A 129 -3.78 -3.64 -8.50
C LEU A 129 -2.86 -2.71 -9.32
N LEU A 130 -1.67 -3.18 -9.69
CA LEU A 130 -0.72 -2.39 -10.49
C LEU A 130 -1.24 -2.11 -11.90
N VAL A 131 -1.90 -3.09 -12.54
CA VAL A 131 -2.52 -2.91 -13.87
C VAL A 131 -3.66 -1.89 -13.81
N LEU A 132 -4.47 -1.89 -12.75
CA LEU A 132 -5.52 -0.89 -12.55
C LEU A 132 -4.94 0.53 -12.41
N MET A 133 -3.87 0.69 -11.62
CA MET A 133 -3.17 1.98 -11.51
C MET A 133 -2.57 2.42 -12.85
N ASP A 134 -1.89 1.51 -13.55
CA ASP A 134 -1.30 1.77 -14.87
C ASP A 134 -2.36 2.19 -15.90
N SER A 135 -3.56 1.61 -15.86
CA SER A 135 -4.65 1.98 -16.79
C SER A 135 -5.18 3.41 -16.60
N VAL A 136 -4.98 3.99 -15.42
CA VAL A 136 -5.39 5.37 -15.09
C VAL A 136 -4.28 6.37 -15.37
N LEU A 137 -3.01 5.94 -15.29
CA LEU A 137 -1.83 6.81 -15.42
C LEU A 137 -1.28 6.90 -16.85
N LYS A 138 -1.82 6.09 -17.78
CA LYS A 138 -1.53 6.13 -19.22
C LYS A 138 -2.40 7.14 -19.95
#